data_AF-A0A542GMB1-F1
#
_entry.id   AF-A0A542GMB1-F1
#
_cell.length_a   1.000
_cell.length_b   1.000
_cell.length_c   1.000
_cell.angle_alpha   90.00
_cell.angle_beta   90.00
_cell.angle_gamma   90.00
#
_symmetry.space_group_name_H-M   'P 1'
#
loop_
_entity.id
_entity.type
_entity.pdbx_description
1 polymer ?
#
loop_
_entity_poly.entity_id
_entity_poly.type
_entity_poly.pdbx_seq_one_letter_code
_entity_poly.pdbx_strand_id
1 'polypeptide(L)'
;MCVRWDWATDRSDPIAPIRNERMSQTMSLKEKLKGDVIVHMKAGNKVGLTTVRNVLGEIETREKSGKTPVELDDLQITALLQKEAAKRRDTAATYSSAGHHDRAQAEIAEAEVIEAYLPKALTREEAEHIVDEVIAGLKADGTELTMRSMGAVMKSVTPKIGGRFDGKAISEIVKARLA
;
A
#
# COMPACT_ATOMS: atom_id res chain seq x y z
N MET A 1 -56.78 40.03 -29.41
CA MET A 1 -55.92 40.05 -28.20
C MET A 1 -55.48 38.63 -27.93
N CYS A 2 -54.22 38.31 -28.27
CA CYS A 2 -53.67 36.96 -28.23
C CYS A 2 -52.69 36.89 -27.05
N VAL A 3 -52.95 36.01 -26.07
CA VAL A 3 -52.12 35.87 -24.87
C VAL A 3 -50.99 34.89 -25.19
N ARG A 4 -49.77 35.41 -25.15
CA ARG A 4 -48.52 34.73 -25.46
C ARG A 4 -48.16 33.81 -24.28
N TRP A 5 -48.14 32.50 -24.51
CA TRP A 5 -47.51 31.54 -23.60
C TRP A 5 -46.03 31.47 -23.96
N ASP A 6 -45.18 32.15 -23.18
CA ASP A 6 -43.73 32.06 -23.29
C ASP A 6 -43.26 30.83 -22.49
N TRP A 7 -42.94 29.75 -23.20
CA TRP A 7 -42.24 28.59 -22.67
C TRP A 7 -40.87 28.59 -23.34
N ALA A 8 -39.82 28.94 -22.59
CA ALA A 8 -38.44 28.44 -22.71
C ALA A 8 -37.37 29.47 -22.32
N THR A 9 -36.38 28.94 -21.60
CA THR A 9 -35.01 29.44 -21.40
C THR A 9 -34.75 30.35 -20.20
N ASP A 10 -34.80 29.76 -19.01
CA ASP A 10 -33.78 30.06 -18.00
C ASP A 10 -32.96 28.78 -17.76
N ARG A 11 -31.82 28.69 -18.44
CA ARG A 11 -30.75 27.72 -18.15
C ARG A 11 -29.63 28.49 -17.48
N SER A 12 -29.72 28.67 -16.17
CA SER A 12 -28.66 29.28 -15.39
C SER A 12 -28.56 28.67 -14.00
N ASP A 13 -28.67 27.34 -13.90
CA ASP A 13 -28.17 26.64 -12.71
C ASP A 13 -26.65 26.48 -12.88
N PRO A 14 -25.80 27.19 -12.10
CA PRO A 14 -24.39 26.88 -12.07
C PRO A 14 -24.28 25.49 -11.42
N ILE A 15 -23.88 24.50 -12.22
CA ILE A 15 -23.45 23.20 -11.73
C ILE A 15 -22.32 23.47 -10.74
N ALA A 16 -22.66 23.47 -9.44
CA ALA A 16 -21.66 23.44 -8.38
C ALA A 16 -20.74 22.25 -8.67
N PRO A 17 -19.40 22.41 -8.58
CA PRO A 17 -18.54 21.26 -8.69
C PRO A 17 -18.98 20.30 -7.60
N ILE A 18 -19.40 19.10 -8.02
CA ILE A 18 -19.52 17.92 -7.16
C ILE A 18 -18.12 17.71 -6.59
N ARG A 19 -17.85 18.40 -5.48
CA ARG A 19 -16.65 18.25 -4.67
C ARG A 19 -16.76 16.85 -4.12
N ASN A 20 -16.09 15.94 -4.80
CA ASN A 20 -16.08 14.53 -4.52
C ASN A 20 -15.22 14.25 -3.28
N GLU A 21 -15.58 14.91 -2.17
CA GLU A 21 -14.92 14.82 -0.86
C GLU A 21 -15.22 13.48 -0.16
N ARG A 22 -16.01 12.60 -0.80
CA ARG A 22 -16.36 11.26 -0.31
C ARG A 22 -15.60 10.12 -1.02
N MET A 23 -14.55 10.41 -1.79
CA MET A 23 -13.74 9.38 -2.46
C MET A 23 -12.34 9.17 -1.84
N SER A 24 -12.01 9.76 -0.69
CA SER A 24 -10.68 9.61 -0.07
C SER A 24 -10.52 8.45 0.93
N GLN A 25 -11.51 7.56 1.08
CA GLN A 25 -11.43 6.45 2.05
C GLN A 25 -11.55 5.03 1.48
N THR A 26 -11.53 4.81 0.16
CA THR A 26 -11.70 3.43 -0.37
C THR A 26 -11.14 3.21 -1.78
N MET A 27 -9.99 3.78 -2.13
CA MET A 27 -9.25 3.30 -3.31
C MET A 27 -8.27 2.22 -2.89
N SER A 28 -8.34 1.06 -3.55
CA SER A 28 -7.32 0.01 -3.39
C SER A 28 -5.94 0.53 -3.82
N LEU A 29 -4.88 -0.10 -3.33
CA LEU A 29 -3.51 0.28 -3.66
C LEU A 29 -3.25 0.20 -5.17
N LYS A 30 -3.84 -0.81 -5.84
CA LYS A 30 -3.78 -0.97 -7.30
C LYS A 30 -4.45 0.18 -8.04
N GLU A 31 -5.61 0.63 -7.59
CA GLU A 31 -6.32 1.76 -8.18
C GLU A 31 -5.55 3.08 -7.97
N LYS A 32 -4.96 3.26 -6.79
CA LYS A 32 -4.09 4.41 -6.52
C LYS A 32 -2.92 4.46 -7.50
N LEU A 33 -2.20 3.34 -7.67
CA LEU A 33 -1.10 3.23 -8.65
C LEU A 33 -1.57 3.58 -10.07
N LYS A 34 -2.74 3.08 -10.50
CA LYS A 34 -3.30 3.40 -11.82
C LYS A 34 -3.62 4.89 -11.96
N GLY A 35 -4.21 5.52 -10.94
CA GLY A 35 -4.50 6.95 -10.92
C GLY A 35 -3.23 7.80 -11.02
N ASP A 36 -2.19 7.40 -10.29
CA ASP A 36 -0.94 8.14 -10.21
C ASP A 36 -0.11 8.10 -11.50
N VAL A 37 -0.35 7.15 -12.42
CA VAL A 37 0.20 7.21 -13.78
C VAL A 37 -0.15 8.53 -14.46
N ILE A 38 -1.41 8.98 -14.33
CA ILE A 38 -1.87 10.24 -14.92
C ILE A 38 -1.24 11.43 -14.20
N VAL A 39 -1.11 11.35 -12.87
CA VAL A 39 -0.48 12.38 -12.04
C VAL A 39 0.98 12.59 -12.45
N HIS A 40 1.78 11.53 -12.50
CA HIS A 40 3.18 11.60 -12.93
C HIS A 40 3.33 12.05 -14.38
N MET A 41 2.45 11.63 -15.27
CA MET A 41 2.45 12.07 -16.67
C MET A 41 2.20 13.58 -16.78
N LYS A 42 1.20 14.12 -16.08
CA LYS A 42 0.89 15.56 -16.08
C LYS A 42 1.98 16.39 -15.41
N ALA A 43 2.61 15.86 -14.36
CA ALA A 43 3.71 16.52 -13.67
C ALA A 43 5.05 16.45 -14.42
N GLY A 44 5.14 15.71 -15.53
CA GLY A 44 6.41 15.49 -16.24
C GLY A 44 7.43 14.65 -15.44
N ASN A 45 7.00 13.99 -14.37
CA ASN A 45 7.85 13.16 -13.52
C ASN A 45 8.11 11.82 -14.21
N LYS A 46 9.15 11.78 -15.05
CA LYS A 46 9.51 10.59 -15.85
C LYS A 46 9.89 9.38 -15.00
N VAL A 47 10.62 9.59 -13.89
CA VAL A 47 11.03 8.52 -12.98
C VAL A 47 9.78 7.89 -12.37
N GLY A 48 8.95 8.70 -11.69
CA GLY A 48 7.70 8.22 -11.09
C GLY A 48 6.78 7.53 -12.09
N LEU A 49 6.64 8.09 -13.29
CA LEU A 49 5.82 7.51 -14.35
C LEU A 49 6.30 6.12 -14.78
N THR A 50 7.60 5.96 -14.96
CA THR A 50 8.19 4.70 -15.43
C THR A 50 8.15 3.66 -14.33
N THR A 51 8.51 4.03 -13.10
CA THR A 51 8.48 3.14 -11.93
C THR A 51 7.08 2.62 -11.65
N VAL A 52 6.07 3.50 -11.62
CA VAL A 52 4.67 3.10 -11.35
C VAL A 52 4.13 2.16 -12.44
N ARG A 53 4.47 2.40 -13.71
CA ARG A 53 4.10 1.49 -14.81
C ARG A 53 4.77 0.13 -14.70
N ASN A 54 6.06 0.10 -14.37
CA ASN A 54 6.80 -1.15 -14.19
C ASN A 54 6.19 -1.98 -13.06
N VAL A 55 5.91 -1.33 -11.92
CA VAL A 55 5.24 -1.95 -10.77
C VAL A 55 3.85 -2.52 -11.13
N LEU A 56 3.04 -1.77 -11.88
CA LEU A 56 1.74 -2.27 -12.37
C LEU A 56 1.92 -3.50 -13.26
N GLY A 57 2.95 -3.53 -14.11
CA GLY A 57 3.31 -4.70 -14.90
C GLY A 57 3.71 -5.92 -14.06
N GLU A 58 4.44 -5.72 -12.96
CA GLU A 58 4.79 -6.79 -12.01
C GLU A 58 3.55 -7.32 -11.27
N ILE A 59 2.63 -6.44 -10.88
CA ILE A 59 1.33 -6.83 -10.30
C ILE A 59 0.59 -7.72 -11.29
N GLU A 60 0.39 -7.26 -12.53
CA GLU A 60 -0.31 -8.05 -13.56
C GLU A 60 0.38 -9.38 -13.87
N THR A 61 1.72 -9.38 -13.89
CA THR A 61 2.51 -10.60 -14.09
C THR A 61 2.25 -11.60 -12.97
N ARG A 62 2.22 -11.12 -11.71
CA ARG A 62 1.94 -11.96 -10.56
C ARG A 62 0.51 -12.52 -10.60
N GLU A 63 -0.46 -11.69 -10.96
CA GLU A 63 -1.87 -12.07 -11.13
C GLU A 63 -2.07 -13.16 -12.19
N LYS A 64 -1.27 -13.12 -13.27
CA LYS A 64 -1.36 -14.06 -14.40
C LYS A 64 -0.42 -15.28 -14.28
N SER A 65 0.52 -15.28 -13.33
CA SER A 65 1.56 -16.32 -13.20
C SER A 65 1.05 -17.72 -12.79
N GLY A 66 -0.19 -17.83 -12.29
CA GLY A 66 -0.79 -19.08 -11.85
C GLY A 66 -1.51 -19.85 -12.96
N LYS A 67 -2.01 -21.06 -12.63
CA LYS A 67 -2.88 -21.86 -13.54
C LYS A 67 -4.18 -21.12 -13.88
N THR A 68 -4.62 -20.25 -12.99
CA THR A 68 -5.78 -19.37 -13.14
C THR A 68 -5.38 -17.96 -12.74
N PRO A 69 -5.84 -16.91 -13.46
CA PRO A 69 -5.66 -15.54 -13.02
C PRO A 69 -6.28 -15.32 -11.64
N VAL A 70 -5.57 -14.58 -10.78
CA VAL A 70 -6.03 -14.19 -9.44
C VAL A 70 -5.82 -12.69 -9.30
N GLU A 71 -6.75 -11.98 -8.68
CA GLU A 71 -6.57 -10.57 -8.30
C GLU A 71 -5.87 -10.48 -6.95
N LEU A 72 -4.80 -9.67 -6.86
CA LEU A 72 -4.08 -9.50 -5.61
C LEU A 72 -4.81 -8.54 -4.68
N ASP A 73 -4.86 -8.89 -3.39
CA ASP A 73 -5.31 -7.96 -2.36
C ASP A 73 -4.23 -6.90 -2.03
N ASP A 74 -4.61 -5.86 -1.30
CA ASP A 74 -3.71 -4.75 -0.95
C ASP A 74 -2.50 -5.19 -0.11
N LEU A 75 -2.62 -6.24 0.73
CA LEU A 75 -1.51 -6.75 1.52
C LEU A 75 -0.50 -7.49 0.63
N GLN A 76 -0.99 -8.28 -0.32
CA GLN A 76 -0.18 -8.96 -1.31
C GLN A 76 0.53 -7.97 -2.24
N ILE A 77 -0.16 -6.91 -2.66
CA ILE A 77 0.45 -5.82 -3.43
C ILE A 77 1.51 -5.11 -2.59
N THR A 78 1.21 -4.78 -1.32
CA THR A 78 2.19 -4.16 -0.41
C THR A 78 3.45 -5.01 -0.27
N ALA A 79 3.31 -6.34 -0.09
CA ALA A 79 4.43 -7.26 -0.02
C ALA A 79 5.24 -7.31 -1.33
N LEU A 80 4.56 -7.25 -2.49
CA LEU A 80 5.22 -7.17 -3.79
C LEU A 80 6.03 -5.86 -3.93
N LEU A 81 5.45 -4.73 -3.54
CA LEU A 81 6.12 -3.42 -3.57
C LEU A 81 7.34 -3.39 -2.65
N GLN A 82 7.25 -3.95 -1.44
CA GLN A 82 8.39 -4.09 -0.53
C GLN A 82 9.54 -4.86 -1.18
N LYS A 83 9.23 -5.98 -1.85
CA LYS A 83 10.22 -6.77 -2.56
C LYS A 83 10.86 -6.00 -3.72
N GLU A 84 10.06 -5.27 -4.49
CA GLU A 84 10.54 -4.49 -5.63
C GLU A 84 11.38 -3.26 -5.22
N ALA A 85 11.07 -2.63 -4.08
CA ALA A 85 11.92 -1.60 -3.49
C ALA A 85 13.26 -2.17 -3.02
N ALA A 86 13.24 -3.29 -2.29
CA ALA A 86 14.45 -3.96 -1.82
C ALA A 86 15.37 -4.37 -2.99
N LYS A 87 14.81 -4.97 -4.04
CA LYS A 87 15.54 -5.35 -5.26
C LYS A 87 16.28 -4.17 -5.90
N ARG A 88 15.66 -3.00 -5.95
CA ARG A 88 16.30 -1.77 -6.46
C ARG A 88 17.43 -1.29 -5.56
N ARG A 89 17.24 -1.32 -4.24
CA ARG A 89 18.31 -1.00 -3.27
C ARG A 89 19.51 -1.95 -3.42
N ASP A 90 19.27 -3.25 -3.59
CA ASP A 90 20.33 -4.24 -3.81
C ASP A 90 21.06 -4.01 -5.14
N THR A 91 20.32 -3.65 -6.19
CA THR A 91 20.88 -3.29 -7.50
C THR A 91 21.70 -2.01 -7.40
N ALA A 92 21.22 -1.00 -6.66
CA ALA A 92 21.95 0.23 -6.39
C ALA A 92 23.27 -0.03 -5.65
N ALA A 93 23.25 -0.89 -4.62
CA ALA A 93 24.45 -1.28 -3.88
C ALA A 93 25.47 -1.99 -4.80
N THR A 94 24.98 -2.84 -5.70
CA THR A 94 25.80 -3.52 -6.72
C THR A 94 26.44 -2.51 -7.68
N TYR A 95 25.67 -1.57 -8.22
CA TYR A 95 26.21 -0.52 -9.10
C TYR A 95 27.20 0.39 -8.38
N SER A 96 26.91 0.79 -7.14
CA SER A 96 27.81 1.61 -6.34
C SER A 96 29.13 0.90 -6.07
N SER A 97 29.08 -0.40 -5.75
CA SER A 97 30.29 -1.22 -5.54
C SER A 97 31.13 -1.38 -6.82
N ALA A 98 30.49 -1.31 -7.98
CA ALA A 98 31.14 -1.32 -9.30
C ALA A 98 31.59 0.07 -9.80
N GLY A 99 31.44 1.14 -8.98
CA GLY A 99 31.82 2.50 -9.35
C GLY A 99 30.84 3.23 -10.27
N HIS A 100 29.65 2.67 -10.51
CA HIS A 100 28.60 3.27 -11.35
C HIS A 100 27.59 4.07 -10.52
N HIS A 101 28.04 5.17 -9.90
CA HIS A 101 27.21 5.95 -8.98
C HIS A 101 25.96 6.55 -9.63
N ASP A 102 26.00 6.99 -10.89
CA ASP A 102 24.83 7.53 -11.58
C ASP A 102 23.72 6.48 -11.73
N ARG A 103 24.09 5.23 -12.03
CA ARG A 103 23.14 4.11 -12.11
C ARG A 103 22.61 3.73 -10.73
N ALA A 104 23.46 3.77 -9.71
CA ALA A 104 23.02 3.54 -8.34
C ALA A 104 21.99 4.59 -7.89
N GLN A 105 22.20 5.86 -8.20
CA GLN A 105 21.23 6.92 -7.89
C GLN A 105 19.91 6.75 -8.65
N ALA A 106 19.95 6.31 -9.91
CA ALA A 106 18.74 6.02 -10.66
C ALA A 106 17.89 4.91 -9.99
N GLU A 107 18.53 3.81 -9.57
CA GLU A 107 17.87 2.72 -8.85
C GLU A 107 17.30 3.17 -7.50
N ILE A 108 18.05 4.01 -6.75
CA ILE A 108 17.57 4.59 -5.48
C ILE A 108 16.34 5.47 -5.73
N ALA A 109 16.36 6.33 -6.75
CA ALA A 109 15.23 7.19 -7.06
C ALA A 109 13.97 6.38 -7.40
N GLU A 110 14.12 5.25 -8.10
CA GLU A 110 12.98 4.34 -8.31
C GLU A 110 12.53 3.66 -7.00
N ALA A 111 13.46 3.23 -6.15
CA ALA A 111 13.13 2.61 -4.87
C ALA A 111 12.30 3.58 -3.99
N GLU A 112 12.71 4.84 -3.91
CA GLU A 112 12.01 5.89 -3.15
C GLU A 112 10.59 6.14 -3.67
N VAL A 113 10.38 6.11 -4.99
CA VAL A 113 9.04 6.20 -5.58
C VAL A 113 8.16 5.04 -5.09
N ILE A 114 8.67 3.82 -5.08
CA ILE A 114 7.91 2.64 -4.60
C ILE A 114 7.63 2.73 -3.11
N GLU A 115 8.63 3.14 -2.32
CA GLU A 115 8.52 3.29 -0.86
C GLU A 115 7.45 4.32 -0.47
N ALA A 116 7.19 5.34 -1.30
CA ALA A 116 6.11 6.30 -1.08
C ALA A 116 4.70 5.70 -1.15
N TYR A 117 4.54 4.50 -1.72
CA TYR A 117 3.29 3.74 -1.74
C TYR A 117 3.14 2.79 -0.55
N LEU A 118 4.21 2.54 0.19
CA LEU A 118 4.21 1.61 1.31
C LEU A 118 3.73 2.30 2.59
N PRO A 119 3.03 1.58 3.47
CA PRO A 119 2.75 2.10 4.79
C PRO A 119 4.07 2.21 5.56
N LYS A 120 4.15 3.17 6.49
CA LYS A 120 5.36 3.40 7.30
C LYS A 120 5.77 2.09 7.99
N ALA A 121 6.97 1.62 7.66
CA ALA A 121 7.57 0.46 8.28
C ALA A 121 7.71 0.68 9.78
N LEU A 122 7.45 -0.38 10.54
CA LEU A 122 7.68 -0.40 11.98
C LEU A 122 9.11 -0.81 12.28
N THR A 123 9.66 -0.26 13.35
CA THR A 123 10.82 -0.83 14.03
C THR A 123 10.41 -2.11 14.78
N ARG A 124 11.41 -2.90 15.18
CA ARG A 124 11.15 -4.11 15.98
C ARG A 124 10.47 -3.73 17.30
N GLU A 125 10.94 -2.67 17.93
CA GLU A 125 10.44 -2.18 19.22
C GLU A 125 8.98 -1.72 19.11
N GLU A 126 8.62 -0.99 18.04
CA GLU A 126 7.23 -0.61 17.78
C GLU A 126 6.34 -1.84 17.51
N ALA A 127 6.84 -2.83 16.78
CA ALA A 127 6.10 -4.06 16.51
C ALA A 127 5.87 -4.88 17.79
N GLU A 128 6.89 -5.02 18.65
CA GLU A 128 6.79 -5.65 19.97
C GLU A 128 5.77 -4.93 20.85
N HIS A 129 5.83 -3.60 20.91
CA HIS A 129 4.88 -2.80 21.69
C HIS A 129 3.43 -3.04 21.27
N ILE A 130 3.15 -3.05 19.95
CA ILE A 130 1.80 -3.33 19.43
C ILE A 130 1.35 -4.74 19.79
N VAL A 131 2.25 -5.73 19.73
CA VAL A 131 1.94 -7.11 20.14
C VAL A 131 1.60 -7.17 21.64
N ASP A 132 2.40 -6.50 22.47
CA ASP A 132 2.20 -6.45 23.92
C ASP A 132 0.85 -5.78 24.29
N GLU A 133 0.48 -4.69 23.62
CA GLU A 133 -0.83 -4.05 23.77
C GLU A 133 -1.99 -4.99 23.39
N VAL A 134 -1.86 -5.73 22.27
CA VAL A 134 -2.91 -6.66 21.83
C VAL A 134 -3.06 -7.82 22.82
N ILE A 135 -1.96 -8.37 23.31
CA ILE A 135 -1.95 -9.43 24.33
C ILE A 135 -2.57 -8.92 25.63
N ALA A 136 -2.21 -7.70 26.07
CA ALA A 136 -2.77 -7.12 27.29
C ALA A 136 -4.29 -6.91 27.18
N GLY A 137 -4.78 -6.41 26.05
CA GLY A 137 -6.21 -6.25 25.79
C GLY A 137 -6.96 -7.58 25.82
N LEU A 138 -6.45 -8.61 25.15
CA LEU A 138 -7.08 -9.93 25.14
C LEU A 138 -7.12 -10.58 26.54
N LYS A 139 -6.08 -10.38 27.37
CA LYS A 139 -6.09 -10.82 28.78
C LYS A 139 -7.14 -10.07 29.60
N ALA A 140 -7.28 -8.76 29.38
CA ALA A 140 -8.27 -7.94 30.07
C ALA A 140 -9.72 -8.36 29.75
N ASP A 141 -9.96 -8.84 28.53
CA ASP A 141 -11.25 -9.40 28.09
C ASP A 141 -11.51 -10.82 28.65
N GLY A 142 -10.66 -11.32 29.56
CA GLY A 142 -10.80 -12.63 30.19
C GLY A 142 -10.36 -13.81 29.32
N THR A 143 -9.68 -13.55 28.20
CA THR A 143 -9.16 -14.63 27.34
C THR A 143 -7.91 -15.24 27.98
N GLU A 144 -7.95 -16.54 28.26
CA GLU A 144 -6.75 -17.28 28.66
C GLU A 144 -5.81 -17.39 27.45
N LEU A 145 -4.65 -16.71 27.54
CA LEU A 145 -3.67 -16.69 26.47
C LEU A 145 -2.63 -17.80 26.72
N THR A 146 -2.77 -18.87 25.94
CA THR A 146 -1.78 -19.96 25.87
C THR A 146 -1.22 -20.04 24.46
N MET A 147 -0.27 -20.95 24.23
CA MET A 147 0.21 -21.27 22.88
C MET A 147 -0.91 -21.64 21.89
N ARG A 148 -2.07 -22.11 22.36
CA ARG A 148 -3.25 -22.39 21.51
C ARG A 148 -3.95 -21.11 21.04
N SER A 149 -3.76 -20.00 21.75
CA SER A 149 -4.38 -18.69 21.47
C SER A 149 -3.62 -17.89 20.40
N MET A 150 -2.53 -18.44 19.85
CA MET A 150 -1.71 -17.83 18.78
C MET A 150 -2.57 -17.30 17.62
N GLY A 151 -3.51 -18.10 17.11
CA GLY A 151 -4.36 -17.70 15.99
C GLY A 151 -5.25 -16.51 16.31
N ALA A 152 -5.76 -16.43 17.55
CA ALA A 152 -6.57 -15.30 18.01
C ALA A 152 -5.74 -14.03 18.15
N VAL A 153 -4.53 -14.13 18.72
CA VAL A 153 -3.61 -12.99 18.84
C VAL A 153 -3.20 -12.49 17.46
N MET A 154 -2.81 -13.39 16.54
CA MET A 154 -2.44 -13.01 15.17
C MET A 154 -3.57 -12.34 14.42
N LYS A 155 -4.83 -12.79 14.61
CA LYS A 155 -6.02 -12.15 14.02
C LYS A 155 -6.19 -10.70 14.48
N SER A 156 -5.82 -10.39 15.72
CA SER A 156 -5.89 -9.04 16.30
C SER A 156 -4.66 -8.18 15.97
N VAL A 157 -3.48 -8.77 15.79
CA VAL A 157 -2.23 -8.06 15.45
C VAL A 157 -2.16 -7.70 13.97
N THR A 158 -2.58 -8.61 13.08
CA THR A 158 -2.44 -8.45 11.61
C THR A 158 -3.01 -7.14 11.07
N PRO A 159 -4.20 -6.66 11.48
CA PRO A 159 -4.71 -5.37 11.01
C PRO A 159 -3.88 -4.15 11.44
N LYS A 160 -3.12 -4.27 12.53
CA LYS A 160 -2.30 -3.17 13.08
C LYS A 160 -0.91 -3.10 12.44
N ILE A 161 -0.36 -4.25 12.04
CA ILE A 161 1.03 -4.39 11.58
C ILE A 161 1.15 -4.84 10.11
N GLY A 162 0.10 -5.39 9.52
CA GLY A 162 0.12 -5.95 8.17
C GLY A 162 0.73 -5.01 7.14
N GLY A 163 1.70 -5.50 6.38
CA GLY A 163 2.41 -4.71 5.38
C GLY A 163 3.40 -3.68 5.93
N ARG A 164 3.59 -3.59 7.25
CA ARG A 164 4.51 -2.65 7.92
C ARG A 164 5.68 -3.32 8.63
N PHE A 165 5.61 -4.64 8.83
CA PHE A 165 6.67 -5.44 9.44
C PHE A 165 6.62 -6.89 8.92
N ASP A 166 7.72 -7.64 9.10
CA ASP A 166 7.82 -9.02 8.64
C ASP A 166 6.85 -9.94 9.42
N GLY A 167 5.93 -10.59 8.69
CA GLY A 167 4.91 -11.44 9.29
C GLY A 167 5.45 -12.66 10.04
N LYS A 168 6.60 -13.19 9.60
CA LYS A 168 7.26 -14.30 10.28
C LYS A 168 7.86 -13.84 11.61
N ALA A 169 8.55 -12.70 11.64
CA ALA A 169 9.08 -12.09 12.84
C ALA A 169 7.96 -11.74 13.85
N ILE A 170 6.80 -11.25 13.39
CA ILE A 170 5.63 -11.05 14.28
C ILE A 170 5.21 -12.37 14.92
N SER A 171 5.12 -13.44 14.12
CA SER A 171 4.72 -14.76 14.62
C SER A 171 5.70 -15.28 15.68
N GLU A 172 7.00 -15.03 15.50
CA GLU A 172 8.05 -15.36 16.47
C GLU A 172 7.93 -14.52 17.76
N ILE A 173 7.69 -13.21 17.64
CA ILE A 173 7.47 -12.31 18.79
C ILE A 173 6.25 -12.77 19.60
N VAL A 174 5.11 -12.99 18.93
CA VAL A 174 3.88 -13.46 19.60
C VAL A 174 4.14 -14.80 20.29
N LYS A 175 4.87 -15.72 19.65
CA LYS A 175 5.22 -17.02 20.24
C LYS A 175 6.03 -16.85 21.51
N ALA A 176 7.01 -15.96 21.51
CA ALA A 176 7.84 -15.68 22.68
C ALA A 176 7.03 -15.05 23.84
N ARG A 177 5.97 -14.29 23.55
CA ARG A 177 5.09 -13.67 24.57
C ARG A 177 4.03 -14.63 25.16
N LEU A 178 3.75 -15.73 24.46
CA LEU A 178 2.75 -16.74 24.85
C LEU A 178 3.35 -18.04 25.43
N ALA A 179 4.67 -18.19 25.35
CA ALA A 179 5.42 -19.29 25.93
C ALA A 179 5.63 -19.09 27.44
#